data_AF-A0A924M7A8-F1
#
_entry.id   AF-A0A924M7A8-F1
#
_cell.length_a   1.000
_cell.length_b   1.000
_cell.length_c   1.000
_cell.angle_alpha   90.00
_cell.angle_beta   90.00
_cell.angle_gamma   90.00
#
_symmetry.space_group_name_H-M   'P 1'
#
loop_
_entity.id
_entity.type
_entity.pdbx_description
1 polymer ?
#
loop_
_entity_poly.entity_id
_entity_poly.type
_entity_poly.pdbx_seq_one_letter_code
_entity_poly.pdbx_strand_id
1 'polypeptide(L)'
;IAFHGSWNRAPLPQKGYFVVFQPFKNGKPSGNWEVFADGFSGKEVVTSTRSAEHRPCGLAQGPDGSLYVSDDNKGTIYRILYTGK
;
A
#
# COMPACT_ATOMS: atom_id res chain seq x y z
N ILE A 1 0.89 -5.61 4.21
CA ILE A 1 -0.16 -4.79 4.87
C ILE A 1 -0.46 -3.60 3.97
N ALA A 2 -1.72 -3.31 3.66
CA ALA A 2 -2.09 -2.14 2.87
C ALA A 2 -2.41 -0.95 3.77
N PHE A 3 -1.67 0.15 3.63
CA PHE A 3 -1.99 1.42 4.27
C PHE A 3 -2.86 2.26 3.34
N HIS A 4 -4.16 2.25 3.61
CA HIS A 4 -5.20 2.91 2.79
C HIS A 4 -5.10 4.45 2.72
N GLY A 5 -4.27 5.05 3.57
CA GLY A 5 -4.06 6.48 3.64
C GLY A 5 -4.91 7.15 4.72
N SER A 6 -4.32 8.13 5.41
CA SER A 6 -4.96 8.85 6.49
C SER A 6 -6.03 9.82 5.99
N TRP A 7 -7.04 10.03 6.83
CA TRP A 7 -8.02 11.11 6.66
C TRP A 7 -7.87 12.24 7.68
N ASN A 8 -7.44 11.91 8.91
CA ASN A 8 -7.27 12.88 9.98
C ASN A 8 -5.81 12.93 10.44
N ARG A 9 -5.03 13.76 9.77
CA ARG A 9 -3.61 14.01 10.10
C ARG A 9 -3.27 15.50 10.21
N ALA A 10 -4.28 16.37 10.24
CA ALA A 10 -4.06 17.82 10.32
C ALA A 10 -3.27 18.20 11.59
N PRO A 11 -2.33 19.17 11.51
CA PRO A 11 -2.01 20.01 10.35
C PRO A 11 -1.00 19.40 9.37
N LEU A 12 -0.52 18.18 9.59
CA LEU A 12 0.45 17.53 8.71
C LEU A 12 -0.21 17.03 7.41
N PRO A 13 0.55 16.89 6.31
CA PRO A 13 0.06 16.22 5.10
C PRO A 13 -0.43 14.80 5.40
N GLN A 14 -1.38 14.30 4.63
CA GLN A 14 -1.83 12.91 4.75
C GLN A 14 -0.67 11.95 4.39
N LYS A 15 -0.66 10.78 5.02
CA LYS A 15 0.34 9.72 4.80
C LYS A 15 -0.32 8.35 4.68
N GLY A 16 0.48 7.36 4.29
CA GLY A 16 0.01 6.04 3.87
C GLY A 16 -0.01 6.00 2.34
N TYR A 17 -1.01 5.36 1.76
CA TYR A 17 -1.13 5.16 0.32
C TYR A 17 -0.06 4.23 -0.26
N PHE A 18 0.38 3.25 0.53
CA PHE A 18 1.40 2.27 0.14
C PHE A 18 1.13 0.91 0.77
N VAL A 19 1.81 -0.11 0.25
CA VAL A 19 1.83 -1.47 0.78
C VAL A 19 3.19 -1.71 1.43
N VAL A 20 3.19 -2.31 2.62
CA VAL A 20 4.42 -2.68 3.34
C VAL A 20 4.54 -4.19 3.51
N PHE A 21 5.79 -4.63 3.62
CA PHE A 21 6.16 -5.93 4.14
C PHE A 21 6.58 -5.81 5.61
N GLN A 22 6.05 -6.68 6.47
CA GLN A 22 6.50 -6.82 7.86
C GLN A 22 7.18 -8.18 7.97
N PRO A 23 8.49 -8.26 8.30
CA PRO A 23 9.14 -9.54 8.52
C PRO A 23 8.57 -10.25 9.74
N PHE A 24 8.53 -11.59 9.69
CA PHE A 24 8.12 -12.44 10.81
C PHE A 24 9.19 -13.47 11.14
N LYS A 25 9.35 -13.76 12.43
CA LYS A 25 10.18 -14.85 12.95
C LYS A 25 9.42 -15.59 14.04
N ASN A 26 9.35 -16.92 13.93
CA ASN A 26 8.65 -17.78 14.89
C ASN A 26 7.18 -17.36 15.13
N GLY A 27 6.47 -17.02 14.06
CA GLY A 27 5.05 -16.64 14.11
C GLY A 27 4.78 -15.24 14.69
N LYS A 28 5.82 -14.44 14.97
CA LYS A 28 5.68 -13.06 15.49
C LYS A 28 6.33 -12.05 14.54
N PRO A 29 5.81 -10.81 14.45
CA PRO A 29 6.52 -9.73 13.77
C PRO A 29 7.93 -9.57 14.33
N SER A 30 8.90 -9.38 13.44
CA SER A 30 10.30 -9.17 13.78
C SER A 30 10.87 -8.01 12.98
N GLY A 31 11.65 -7.15 13.61
CA GLY A 31 12.28 -6.00 12.95
C GLY A 31 11.27 -4.96 12.46
N ASN A 32 11.80 -3.98 11.72
CA ASN A 32 10.99 -2.93 11.12
C ASN A 32 10.29 -3.45 9.87
N TRP A 33 9.09 -2.94 9.59
CA TRP A 33 8.48 -3.08 8.28
C TRP A 33 9.23 -2.23 7.26
N GLU A 34 9.09 -2.61 5.99
CA GLU A 34 9.65 -1.88 4.85
C GLU A 34 8.59 -1.64 3.79
N VAL A 35 8.75 -0.56 3.03
CA VAL A 35 7.85 -0.23 1.91
C VAL A 35 8.06 -1.26 0.81
N PHE A 36 6.99 -1.97 0.46
CA PHE A 36 6.99 -2.97 -0.61
C PHE A 36 6.55 -2.34 -1.95
N ALA A 37 5.51 -1.50 -1.92
CA ALA A 37 5.04 -0.77 -3.08
C ALA A 37 4.44 0.58 -2.65
N ASP A 38 4.83 1.66 -3.32
CA ASP A 38 4.40 3.03 -3.04
C ASP A 38 3.98 3.73 -4.35
N GLY A 39 3.57 4.99 -4.27
CA GLY A 39 3.19 5.81 -5.41
C GLY A 39 1.70 5.74 -5.77
N PHE A 40 0.89 4.98 -5.02
CA PHE A 40 -0.56 4.89 -5.28
C PHE A 40 -1.28 6.23 -5.13
N SER A 41 -0.77 7.13 -4.26
CA SER A 41 -1.33 8.48 -4.13
C SER A 41 -1.26 9.30 -5.42
N GLY A 42 -0.35 8.95 -6.34
CA GLY A 42 -0.01 9.74 -7.54
C GLY A 42 0.62 11.10 -7.22
N LYS A 43 0.91 11.37 -5.94
CA LYS A 43 1.33 12.69 -5.45
C LYS A 43 2.36 12.59 -4.34
N GLU A 44 3.36 13.45 -4.41
CA GLU A 44 4.39 13.60 -3.37
C GLU A 44 3.78 14.13 -2.05
N VAL A 45 2.85 15.08 -2.13
CA VAL A 45 2.15 15.64 -0.98
C VAL A 45 0.64 15.49 -1.14
N VAL A 46 0.01 14.79 -0.20
CA VAL A 46 -1.44 14.59 -0.15
C VAL A 46 -2.03 15.51 0.92
N THR A 47 -2.81 16.51 0.53
CA THR A 47 -3.39 17.49 1.47
C THR A 47 -4.73 17.02 2.05
N SER A 48 -5.44 16.18 1.31
CA SER A 48 -6.69 15.55 1.76
C SER A 48 -6.83 14.16 1.16
N THR A 49 -7.61 13.29 1.80
CA THR A 49 -7.87 11.93 1.32
C THR A 49 -8.42 11.88 -0.11
N ARG A 50 -9.28 12.84 -0.47
CA ARG A 50 -9.88 12.94 -1.82
C ARG A 50 -8.86 13.32 -2.90
N SER A 51 -7.70 13.86 -2.51
CA SER A 51 -6.67 14.27 -3.45
C SER A 51 -5.76 13.13 -3.90
N ALA A 52 -5.76 11.99 -3.22
CA ALA A 52 -5.01 10.80 -3.65
C ALA A 52 -5.69 10.16 -4.86
N GLU A 53 -4.89 9.73 -5.83
CA GLU A 53 -5.40 9.08 -7.05
C GLU A 53 -5.95 7.69 -6.76
N HIS A 54 -5.15 6.87 -6.06
CA HIS A 54 -5.52 5.51 -5.64
C HIS A 54 -5.23 5.29 -4.15
N ARG A 55 -5.97 4.36 -3.55
CA ARG A 55 -5.91 4.03 -2.13
C ARG A 55 -5.87 2.51 -1.94
N PRO A 56 -4.69 1.92 -1.68
CA PRO A 56 -4.56 0.47 -1.58
C PRO A 56 -5.38 -0.06 -0.39
N CYS A 57 -6.27 -1.02 -0.62
CA CYS A 57 -7.20 -1.55 0.38
C CYS A 57 -7.02 -3.05 0.62
N GLY A 58 -7.41 -3.90 -0.33
CA GLY A 58 -7.35 -5.35 -0.24
C GLY A 58 -6.06 -5.90 -0.82
N LEU A 59 -5.61 -7.03 -0.27
CA LEU A 59 -4.44 -7.78 -0.74
C LEU A 59 -4.81 -9.25 -0.95
N ALA A 60 -4.33 -9.83 -2.04
CA ALA A 60 -4.42 -11.28 -2.29
C ALA A 60 -3.16 -11.76 -3.01
N GLN A 61 -2.65 -12.93 -2.64
CA GLN A 61 -1.55 -13.56 -3.36
C GLN A 61 -2.11 -14.52 -4.41
N GLY A 62 -1.63 -14.41 -5.65
CA GLY A 62 -1.92 -15.36 -6.72
C GLY A 62 -1.15 -16.67 -6.56
N PRO A 63 -1.58 -17.76 -7.22
CA PRO A 63 -0.88 -19.04 -7.19
C PRO A 63 0.53 -18.99 -7.81
N ASP A 64 0.81 -17.97 -8.60
CA ASP A 64 2.13 -17.67 -9.19
C ASP A 64 3.03 -16.82 -8.26
N GLY A 65 2.57 -16.55 -7.04
CA GLY A 65 3.27 -15.71 -6.08
C GLY A 65 3.09 -14.20 -6.28
N SER A 66 2.37 -13.76 -7.33
CA SER A 66 2.10 -12.34 -7.56
C SER A 66 1.21 -11.75 -6.45
N LEU A 67 1.39 -10.46 -6.17
CA LEU A 67 0.55 -9.74 -5.20
C LEU A 67 -0.46 -8.88 -5.94
N TYR A 68 -1.74 -9.13 -5.68
CA TYR A 68 -2.84 -8.29 -6.14
C TYR A 68 -3.16 -7.25 -5.06
N VAL A 69 -3.33 -5.99 -5.48
CA VAL A 69 -3.68 -4.86 -4.62
C VAL A 69 -4.92 -4.18 -5.20
N SER A 70 -6.00 -4.12 -4.43
CA SER A 70 -7.20 -3.40 -4.85
C SER A 70 -7.19 -1.94 -4.38
N ASP A 71 -7.90 -1.09 -5.12
CA ASP A 71 -8.19 0.31 -4.77
C ASP A 71 -9.70 0.55 -4.81
N ASP A 72 -10.27 1.01 -3.70
CA ASP A 72 -11.69 1.31 -3.58
C ASP A 72 -12.06 2.73 -4.04
N ASN A 73 -11.08 3.60 -4.32
CA ASN A 73 -11.31 4.98 -4.76
C ASN A 73 -11.62 5.05 -6.27
N LYS A 74 -10.93 4.25 -7.09
CA LYS A 74 -11.14 4.18 -8.55
C LYS A 74 -11.56 2.79 -9.04
N GLY A 75 -11.56 1.77 -8.18
CA GLY A 75 -11.87 0.39 -8.56
C GLY A 75 -10.73 -0.32 -9.29
N THR A 76 -9.50 0.19 -9.20
CA THR A 76 -8.33 -0.42 -9.87
C THR A 76 -7.85 -1.66 -9.12
N ILE A 77 -7.47 -2.70 -9.86
CA ILE A 77 -6.71 -3.85 -9.34
C ILE A 77 -5.32 -3.83 -9.95
N TYR A 78 -4.30 -3.70 -9.12
CA TYR A 78 -2.90 -3.83 -9.51
C TYR A 78 -2.44 -5.27 -9.33
N ARG A 79 -1.57 -5.76 -10.23
CA ARG A 79 -0.84 -7.02 -10.06
C ARG A 79 0.65 -6.73 -10.06
N ILE A 80 1.31 -7.03 -8.95
CA ILE A 80 2.75 -6.90 -8.77
C ILE A 80 3.37 -8.28 -8.95
N LEU A 81 4.19 -8.42 -9.99
CA LEU A 81 4.86 -9.68 -10.34
C LEU A 81 6.38 -9.49 -10.25
N TYR A 82 7.04 -10.39 -9.53
CA TYR A 82 8.50 -10.48 -9.56
C TYR A 82 8.93 -11.28 -10.80
N THR A 83 9.74 -10.68 -11.67
CA THR A 83 10.17 -11.29 -12.93
C THR A 83 11.55 -11.92 -12.88
N GLY A 84 12.26 -11.82 -11.74
CA GLY A 84 13.53 -12.50 -11.51
C GLY A 84 14.70 -12.07 -12.38
N LYS A 85 14.59 -10.94 -13.10
CA LYS A 85 15.70 -10.33 -13.84
C LYS A 85 16.56 -9.46 -12.93
#